data_AF-A0A1M7GGS5-F1
#
_entry.id   AF-A0A1M7GGS5-F1
#
_cell.length_a   1.000
_cell.length_b   1.000
_cell.length_c   1.000
_cell.angle_alpha   90.00
_cell.angle_beta   90.00
_cell.angle_gamma   90.00
#
_symmetry.space_group_name_H-M   'P 1'
#
loop_
_entity.id
_entity.type
_entity.pdbx_description
1 polymer ?
#
loop_
_entity_poly.entity_id
_entity_poly.type
_entity_poly.pdbx_seq_one_letter_code
_entity_poly.pdbx_strand_id
1 'polypeptide(L)'
;MNENRQNEINLHSAGATVRHRSDFDHLKSHKNDFELSKEFIDQWVLPFYMEMRHTSGSWIEDMKQLKDEITEEVTLALLGDFNWRTRTVGAYLSAIKNYENQIDIIGVHLLKSEVCYAGDLYALVFAFYNNQKTIDYLNQYLDYYLQKPQLYFDQERVMETLVYLDGINGTNNYSKHLTQWEKMLQDRHEISKIRNLQTAEIIKQQEGKVKAEEFLKATNNFKFKYNLDTEWITEQIHLLKELREF
;
A
#
# COMPACT_ATOMS: atom_id res chain seq x y z
N MET A 1 -0.52 32.12 5.96
CA MET A 1 -0.37 31.22 4.78
C MET A 1 -1.75 31.08 4.15
N ASN A 2 -1.88 31.04 2.81
CA ASN A 2 -3.19 30.85 2.16
C ASN A 2 -3.76 29.48 2.56
N GLU A 3 -5.03 29.42 2.97
CA GLU A 3 -5.73 28.20 3.39
C GLU A 3 -5.59 27.07 2.37
N ASN A 4 -5.62 27.39 1.07
CA ASN A 4 -5.45 26.40 0.01
C ASN A 4 -4.06 25.74 0.04
N ARG A 5 -3.00 26.51 0.33
CA ARG A 5 -1.64 25.98 0.46
C ARG A 5 -1.49 25.11 1.72
N GLN A 6 -2.12 25.49 2.83
CA GLN A 6 -2.10 24.67 4.06
C GLN A 6 -2.79 23.33 3.82
N ASN A 7 -3.93 23.34 3.13
CA ASN A 7 -4.63 22.11 2.77
C ASN A 7 -3.78 21.18 1.88
N GLU A 8 -3.11 21.73 0.86
CA GLU A 8 -2.20 20.94 0.01
C GLU A 8 -1.02 20.34 0.79
N ILE A 9 -0.44 21.10 1.72
CA ILE A 9 0.62 20.60 2.60
C ILE A 9 0.10 19.46 3.49
N ASN A 10 -1.10 19.62 4.06
CA ASN A 10 -1.71 18.61 4.91
C ASN A 10 -1.97 17.30 4.14
N LEU A 11 -2.55 17.41 2.93
CA LEU A 11 -2.77 16.25 2.05
C LEU A 11 -1.47 15.56 1.66
N HIS A 12 -0.42 16.33 1.33
CA HIS A 12 0.88 15.78 1.01
C HIS A 12 1.49 15.03 2.21
N SER A 13 1.44 15.63 3.40
CA SER A 13 1.94 15.03 4.65
C SER A 13 1.23 13.71 5.00
N ALA A 14 -0.09 13.68 4.78
CA ALA A 14 -0.96 12.53 4.93
C ALA A 14 -0.73 11.40 3.91
N GLY A 15 0.02 11.67 2.83
CA GLY A 15 0.27 10.72 1.74
C GLY A 15 -0.78 10.75 0.62
N ALA A 16 -1.71 11.70 0.61
CA ALA A 16 -2.68 11.91 -0.47
C ALA A 16 -2.07 12.75 -1.61
N THR A 17 -0.96 12.26 -2.16
CA THR A 17 -0.16 12.94 -3.19
C THR A 17 -0.73 12.80 -4.60
N VAL A 18 -1.52 11.75 -4.83
CA VAL A 18 -2.25 11.49 -6.08
C VAL A 18 -3.74 11.60 -5.80
N ARG A 19 -4.44 12.41 -6.62
CA ARG A 19 -5.90 12.59 -6.56
C ARG A 19 -6.49 12.12 -7.89
N HIS A 20 -7.22 11.01 -7.88
CA HIS A 20 -7.94 10.50 -9.05
C HIS A 20 -9.42 10.34 -8.73
N ARG A 21 -10.26 10.36 -9.77
CA ARG A 21 -11.65 9.89 -9.64
C ARG A 21 -11.64 8.38 -9.73
N SER A 22 -12.24 7.73 -8.74
CA SER A 22 -12.27 6.28 -8.64
C SER A 22 -13.69 5.76 -8.85
N ASP A 23 -13.82 4.56 -9.41
CA ASP A 23 -15.13 3.87 -9.45
C ASP A 23 -15.62 3.58 -8.01
N PHE A 24 -14.70 3.62 -7.04
CA PHE A 24 -14.95 3.45 -5.61
C PHE A 24 -15.27 4.76 -4.87
N ASP A 25 -15.47 5.89 -5.57
CA ASP A 25 -15.79 7.17 -4.94
C ASP A 25 -17.10 7.13 -4.14
N HIS A 26 -18.04 6.26 -4.54
CA HIS A 26 -19.31 6.03 -3.87
C HIS A 26 -19.16 5.31 -2.51
N LEU A 27 -18.04 4.62 -2.26
CA LEU A 27 -17.78 3.97 -0.98
C LEU A 27 -17.43 5.00 0.09
N LYS A 28 -18.00 4.83 1.29
CA LYS A 28 -17.74 5.70 2.43
C LYS A 28 -16.55 5.16 3.23
N SER A 29 -15.43 5.87 3.20
CA SER A 29 -14.30 5.59 4.12
C SER A 29 -14.73 5.79 5.56
N HIS A 30 -14.26 4.91 6.45
CA HIS A 30 -14.22 5.20 7.88
C HIS A 30 -13.36 6.45 8.12
N LYS A 31 -13.85 7.36 8.96
CA LYS A 31 -13.17 8.62 9.30
C LYS A 31 -13.51 9.00 10.73
N ASN A 32 -12.51 9.48 11.47
CA ASN A 32 -12.73 10.09 12.77
C ASN A 32 -13.43 11.44 12.61
N ASP A 33 -14.20 11.82 13.62
CA ASP A 33 -14.71 13.17 13.85
C ASP A 33 -13.82 13.97 14.83
N PHE A 34 -12.67 13.41 15.20
CA PHE A 34 -11.66 14.00 16.06
C PHE A 34 -10.24 13.85 15.46
N GLU A 35 -9.32 14.69 15.94
CA GLU A 35 -7.90 14.56 15.65
C GLU A 35 -7.22 13.67 16.70
N LEU A 36 -6.29 12.83 16.27
CA LEU A 36 -5.48 12.02 17.18
C LEU A 36 -4.52 12.92 17.98
N SER A 37 -4.43 12.71 19.30
CA SER A 37 -3.47 13.45 20.10
C SER A 37 -2.04 13.04 19.77
N LYS A 38 -1.08 13.93 20.07
CA LYS A 38 0.34 13.62 19.88
C LYS A 38 0.76 12.41 20.70
N GLU A 39 0.29 12.29 21.94
CA GLU A 39 0.58 11.16 22.83
C GLU A 39 0.08 9.84 22.23
N PHE A 40 -1.10 9.86 21.60
CA PHE A 40 -1.65 8.69 20.92
C PHE A 40 -0.78 8.28 19.71
N ILE A 41 -0.36 9.25 18.90
CA ILE A 41 0.54 9.01 17.76
C ILE A 41 1.92 8.51 18.22
N ASP A 42 2.48 9.10 19.27
CA ASP A 42 3.77 8.73 19.83
C ASP A 42 3.77 7.30 20.38
N GLN A 43 2.65 6.87 21.00
CA GLN A 43 2.48 5.51 21.50
C GLN A 43 2.23 4.50 20.38
N TRP A 44 1.27 4.77 19.49
CA TRP A 44 0.74 3.76 18.59
C TRP A 44 1.31 3.78 17.18
N VAL A 45 1.95 4.88 16.75
CA VAL A 45 2.31 5.04 15.33
C VAL A 45 3.80 5.12 15.17
N LEU A 46 4.46 6.07 15.86
CA LEU A 46 5.88 6.35 15.67
C LEU A 46 6.79 5.12 15.83
N PRO A 47 6.57 4.21 16.80
CA PRO A 47 7.45 3.05 16.96
C PRO A 47 7.32 2.01 15.84
N PHE A 48 6.19 2.00 15.12
CA PHE A 48 5.79 0.84 14.30
C PHE A 48 5.67 1.11 12.81
N TYR A 49 5.29 2.33 12.40
CA TYR A 49 4.81 2.57 11.03
C TYR A 49 5.85 2.29 9.93
N MET A 50 7.14 2.43 10.23
CA MET A 50 8.25 2.01 9.35
C MET A 50 8.69 0.59 9.61
N GLU A 51 8.68 0.18 10.88
CA GLU A 51 9.33 -1.04 11.35
C GLU A 51 8.54 -2.32 11.01
N MET A 52 7.22 -2.26 11.01
CA MET A 52 6.33 -3.42 10.80
C MET A 52 6.42 -4.08 9.42
N ARG A 53 7.19 -3.50 8.49
CA ARG A 53 7.52 -4.14 7.19
C ARG A 53 8.75 -5.04 7.27
N HIS A 54 9.51 -4.95 8.36
CA HIS A 54 10.63 -5.82 8.67
C HIS A 54 10.12 -7.04 9.45
N THR A 55 10.82 -8.16 9.32
CA THR A 55 10.48 -9.43 10.00
C THR A 55 11.33 -9.66 11.25
N SER A 56 12.13 -8.67 11.63
CA SER A 56 12.99 -8.65 12.80
C SER A 56 13.16 -7.22 13.32
N GLY A 57 13.62 -7.06 14.56
CA GLY A 57 13.88 -5.75 15.17
C GLY A 57 13.34 -5.64 16.59
N SER A 58 13.75 -4.60 17.32
CA SER A 58 13.29 -4.36 18.70
C SER A 58 11.80 -4.04 18.79
N TRP A 59 11.21 -3.50 17.71
CA TRP A 59 9.79 -3.15 17.64
C TRP A 59 8.86 -4.34 17.92
N ILE A 60 9.31 -5.58 17.67
CA ILE A 60 8.55 -6.80 17.93
C ILE A 60 8.31 -6.95 19.44
N GLU A 61 9.32 -6.68 20.27
CA GLU A 61 9.19 -6.75 21.72
C GLU A 61 8.35 -5.58 22.26
N ASP A 62 8.48 -4.39 21.67
CA ASP A 62 7.61 -3.25 21.98
C ASP A 62 6.14 -3.55 21.66
N MET A 63 5.89 -4.21 20.52
CA MET A 63 4.54 -4.65 20.11
C MET A 63 3.97 -5.68 21.08
N LYS A 64 4.77 -6.65 21.50
CA LYS A 64 4.38 -7.66 22.50
C LYS A 64 3.98 -7.03 23.83
N GLN A 65 4.72 -6.03 24.29
CA GLN A 65 4.41 -5.31 25.54
C GLN A 65 3.10 -4.54 25.46
N LEU A 66 2.81 -3.91 24.32
CA LEU A 66 1.59 -3.12 24.11
C LEU A 66 0.39 -3.96 23.67
N LYS A 67 0.56 -5.25 23.36
CA LYS A 67 -0.46 -6.07 22.71
C LYS A 67 -1.78 -6.13 23.46
N ASP A 68 -1.71 -6.17 24.79
CA ASP A 68 -2.91 -6.23 25.65
C ASP A 68 -3.67 -4.91 25.69
N GLU A 69 -2.99 -3.80 25.39
CA GLU A 69 -3.59 -2.46 25.31
C GLU A 69 -4.23 -2.18 23.94
N ILE A 70 -4.01 -3.03 22.93
CA ILE A 70 -4.64 -2.87 21.61
C ILE A 70 -6.12 -3.21 21.71
N THR A 71 -6.96 -2.19 21.85
CA THR A 71 -8.43 -2.34 21.79
C THR A 71 -8.98 -2.08 20.39
N GLU A 72 -10.24 -2.42 20.19
CA GLU A 72 -10.94 -2.14 18.94
C GLU A 72 -11.04 -0.63 18.68
N GLU A 73 -11.23 0.17 19.73
CA GLU A 73 -11.28 1.64 19.65
C GLU A 73 -9.95 2.22 19.18
N VAL A 74 -8.82 1.67 19.64
CA VAL A 74 -7.48 2.07 19.20
C VAL A 74 -7.34 1.85 17.69
N THR A 75 -7.70 0.67 17.19
CA THR A 75 -7.54 0.37 15.77
C THR A 75 -8.54 1.14 14.90
N LEU A 76 -9.77 1.37 15.37
CA LEU A 76 -10.75 2.24 14.69
C LEU A 76 -10.28 3.69 14.63
N ALA A 77 -9.70 4.22 15.70
CA ALA A 77 -9.15 5.58 15.71
C ALA A 77 -7.98 5.71 14.72
N LEU A 78 -7.10 4.71 14.65
CA LEU A 78 -6.00 4.67 13.69
C LEU A 78 -6.49 4.58 12.23
N LEU A 79 -7.47 3.73 11.96
CA LEU A 79 -8.06 3.57 10.61
C LEU A 79 -8.84 4.81 10.16
N GLY A 80 -9.47 5.51 11.10
CA GLY A 80 -10.27 6.70 10.81
C GLY A 80 -9.44 7.97 10.57
N ASP A 81 -8.16 7.98 10.94
CA ASP A 81 -7.28 9.10 10.63
C ASP A 81 -6.88 9.10 9.15
N PHE A 82 -6.92 10.26 8.51
CA PHE A 82 -6.60 10.39 7.08
C PHE A 82 -5.09 10.54 6.91
N ASN A 83 -4.34 9.49 7.23
CA ASN A 83 -2.88 9.47 7.12
C ASN A 83 -2.43 8.03 6.86
N TRP A 84 -1.55 7.82 5.88
CA TRP A 84 -1.10 6.47 5.58
C TRP A 84 -0.44 5.78 6.77
N ARG A 85 0.32 6.51 7.60
CA ARG A 85 1.06 5.92 8.73
C ARG A 85 0.11 5.31 9.74
N THR A 86 -0.91 6.08 10.13
CA THR A 86 -1.89 5.66 11.14
C THR A 86 -2.75 4.53 10.63
N ARG A 87 -3.29 4.64 9.40
CA ARG A 87 -4.11 3.56 8.82
C ARG A 87 -3.35 2.26 8.63
N THR A 88 -2.08 2.34 8.25
CA THR A 88 -1.25 1.15 8.05
C THR A 88 -1.04 0.42 9.37
N VAL A 89 -0.72 1.16 10.45
CA VAL A 89 -0.60 0.56 11.78
C VAL A 89 -1.94 0.03 12.27
N GLY A 90 -3.03 0.80 12.13
CA GLY A 90 -4.37 0.36 12.53
C GLY A 90 -4.81 -0.96 11.88
N ALA A 91 -4.52 -1.14 10.59
CA ALA A 91 -4.81 -2.40 9.89
C ALA A 91 -3.97 -3.57 10.42
N TYR A 92 -2.68 -3.35 10.68
CA TYR A 92 -1.79 -4.40 11.22
C TYR A 92 -2.21 -4.82 12.63
N LEU A 93 -2.50 -3.86 13.51
CA LEU A 93 -2.99 -4.12 14.87
C LEU A 93 -4.34 -4.84 14.87
N SER A 94 -5.23 -4.50 13.93
CA SER A 94 -6.50 -5.18 13.72
C SER A 94 -6.31 -6.69 13.45
N ALA A 95 -5.31 -7.04 12.63
CA ALA A 95 -4.94 -8.43 12.35
C ALA A 95 -4.39 -9.15 13.60
N ILE A 96 -3.48 -8.50 14.35
CA ILE A 96 -2.92 -9.06 15.60
C ILE A 96 -4.03 -9.45 16.59
N LYS A 97 -5.06 -8.60 16.72
CA LYS A 97 -6.18 -8.84 17.65
C LYS A 97 -7.38 -9.57 17.03
N ASN A 98 -7.29 -9.92 15.76
CA ASN A 98 -8.36 -10.60 15.00
C ASN A 98 -9.71 -9.84 15.01
N TYR A 99 -9.69 -8.52 14.84
CA TYR A 99 -10.91 -7.69 14.74
C TYR A 99 -11.54 -7.80 13.33
N GLU A 100 -12.09 -8.97 13.01
CA GLU A 100 -12.65 -9.29 11.68
C GLU A 100 -13.77 -8.34 11.24
N ASN A 101 -14.46 -7.69 12.18
CA ASN A 101 -15.47 -6.68 11.88
C ASN A 101 -14.89 -5.42 11.20
N GLN A 102 -13.57 -5.24 11.22
CA GLN A 102 -12.85 -4.14 10.56
C GLN A 102 -12.39 -4.48 9.14
N ILE A 103 -12.59 -5.72 8.66
CA ILE A 103 -12.22 -6.16 7.30
C ILE A 103 -12.83 -5.24 6.23
N ASP A 104 -14.09 -4.82 6.40
CA ASP A 104 -14.74 -3.91 5.44
C ASP A 104 -14.12 -2.51 5.44
N ILE A 105 -13.72 -2.01 6.60
CA ILE A 105 -13.07 -0.70 6.72
C ILE A 105 -11.76 -0.73 5.94
N ILE A 106 -10.94 -1.77 6.17
CA ILE A 106 -9.67 -1.97 5.49
C ILE A 106 -9.88 -2.18 3.98
N GLY A 107 -10.92 -2.93 3.59
CA GLY A 107 -11.26 -3.18 2.19
C GLY A 107 -11.65 -1.92 1.44
N VAL A 108 -12.50 -1.09 2.05
CA VAL A 108 -12.84 0.23 1.48
C VAL A 108 -11.60 1.11 1.36
N HIS A 109 -10.70 1.12 2.35
CA HIS A 109 -9.45 1.87 2.25
C HIS A 109 -8.54 1.38 1.12
N LEU A 110 -8.40 0.06 0.95
CA LEU A 110 -7.67 -0.54 -0.17
C LEU A 110 -8.27 -0.09 -1.51
N LEU A 111 -9.57 -0.31 -1.71
CA LEU A 111 -10.25 0.02 -2.96
C LEU A 111 -10.15 1.52 -3.30
N LYS A 112 -10.33 2.40 -2.30
CA LYS A 112 -10.25 3.84 -2.57
C LYS A 112 -8.83 4.34 -2.79
N SER A 113 -7.82 3.67 -2.23
CA SER A 113 -6.39 4.05 -2.37
C SER A 113 -6.15 5.54 -2.13
N GLU A 114 -6.73 6.08 -1.05
CA GLU A 114 -6.74 7.53 -0.79
C GLU A 114 -5.37 8.08 -0.34
N VAL A 115 -4.47 7.21 0.12
CA VAL A 115 -3.15 7.55 0.66
C VAL A 115 -2.10 6.53 0.18
N CYS A 116 -0.85 6.97 0.01
CA CYS A 116 0.25 6.13 -0.44
C CYS A 116 0.75 5.13 0.62
N TYR A 117 1.48 4.08 0.21
CA TYR A 117 2.19 3.16 1.13
C TYR A 117 1.32 2.41 2.14
N ALA A 118 0.03 2.21 1.85
CA ALA A 118 -0.87 1.48 2.74
C ALA A 118 -1.44 0.20 2.11
N GLY A 119 -1.52 0.14 0.78
CA GLY A 119 -2.16 -0.97 0.07
C GLY A 119 -1.40 -2.29 0.21
N ASP A 120 -0.08 -2.24 0.31
CA ASP A 120 0.77 -3.41 0.57
C ASP A 120 0.41 -4.12 1.88
N LEU A 121 0.25 -3.35 2.95
CA LEU A 121 -0.11 -3.83 4.28
C LEU A 121 -1.59 -4.23 4.38
N TYR A 122 -2.50 -3.53 3.70
CA TYR A 122 -3.89 -4.01 3.60
C TYR A 122 -3.96 -5.37 2.91
N ALA A 123 -3.19 -5.57 1.84
CA ALA A 123 -3.10 -6.86 1.16
C ALA A 123 -2.51 -7.96 2.05
N LEU A 124 -1.47 -7.64 2.83
CA LEU A 124 -0.91 -8.55 3.83
C LEU A 124 -1.96 -8.97 4.89
N VAL A 125 -2.69 -8.01 5.45
CA VAL A 125 -3.77 -8.28 6.43
C VAL A 125 -4.86 -9.17 5.81
N PHE A 126 -5.15 -8.98 4.53
CA PHE A 126 -6.09 -9.82 3.80
C PHE A 126 -5.60 -11.24 3.54
N ALA A 127 -4.29 -11.40 3.28
CA ALA A 127 -3.66 -12.71 3.26
C ALA A 127 -3.66 -13.38 4.63
N PHE A 128 -3.54 -12.61 5.71
CA PHE A 128 -3.60 -13.14 7.07
C PHE A 128 -4.97 -13.72 7.41
N TYR A 129 -6.05 -12.97 7.12
CA TYR A 129 -7.41 -13.47 7.34
C TYR A 129 -7.80 -14.61 6.40
N ASN A 130 -7.26 -14.62 5.17
CA ASN A 130 -7.45 -15.66 4.15
C ASN A 130 -8.90 -16.20 4.08
N ASN A 131 -9.86 -15.32 3.79
CA ASN A 131 -11.25 -15.72 3.60
C ASN A 131 -11.78 -15.18 2.27
N GLN A 132 -12.95 -15.66 1.86
CA GLN A 132 -13.52 -15.29 0.56
C GLN A 132 -13.67 -13.77 0.41
N LYS A 133 -14.08 -13.08 1.47
CA LYS A 133 -14.32 -11.64 1.45
C LYS A 133 -13.04 -10.84 1.24
N THR A 134 -11.94 -11.23 1.90
CA THR A 134 -10.65 -10.56 1.70
C THR A 134 -10.10 -10.81 0.30
N ILE A 135 -10.25 -12.03 -0.23
CA ILE A 135 -9.92 -12.37 -1.63
C ILE A 135 -10.75 -11.54 -2.60
N ASP A 136 -12.04 -11.34 -2.35
CA ASP A 136 -12.93 -10.53 -3.21
C ASP A 136 -12.48 -9.07 -3.27
N TYR A 137 -12.02 -8.48 -2.15
CA TYR A 137 -11.46 -7.13 -2.16
C TYR A 137 -10.16 -7.03 -2.97
N LEU A 138 -9.26 -8.02 -2.87
CA LEU A 138 -8.03 -8.06 -3.67
C LEU A 138 -8.35 -8.14 -5.17
N ASN A 139 -9.32 -8.98 -5.56
CA ASN A 139 -9.74 -9.09 -6.96
C ASN A 139 -10.37 -7.77 -7.45
N GLN A 140 -11.30 -7.17 -6.69
CA GLN A 140 -11.92 -5.90 -7.06
C GLN A 140 -10.89 -4.77 -7.22
N TYR A 141 -9.88 -4.73 -6.35
CA TYR A 141 -8.78 -3.78 -6.48
C TYR A 141 -8.05 -3.98 -7.81
N LEU A 142 -7.65 -5.21 -8.15
CA LEU A 142 -6.89 -5.50 -9.36
C LEU A 142 -7.71 -5.30 -10.64
N ASP A 143 -8.99 -5.69 -10.63
CA ASP A 143 -9.92 -5.47 -11.73
C ASP A 143 -9.95 -4.00 -12.16
N TYR A 144 -9.88 -3.07 -11.19
CA TYR A 144 -9.84 -1.65 -11.46
C TYR A 144 -8.43 -1.11 -11.73
N TYR A 145 -7.48 -1.33 -10.82
CA TYR A 145 -6.20 -0.61 -10.81
C TYR A 145 -5.18 -1.13 -11.82
N LEU A 146 -5.32 -2.36 -12.33
CA LEU A 146 -4.48 -2.83 -13.44
C LEU A 146 -4.78 -2.08 -14.74
N GLN A 147 -5.99 -1.53 -14.88
CA GLN A 147 -6.37 -0.72 -16.04
C GLN A 147 -5.89 0.74 -15.94
N LYS A 148 -5.19 1.11 -14.86
CA LYS A 148 -4.74 2.48 -14.58
C LYS A 148 -3.20 2.54 -14.52
N PRO A 149 -2.48 2.33 -15.64
CA PRO A 149 -1.01 2.25 -15.65
C PRO A 149 -0.32 3.52 -15.12
N GLN A 150 -0.98 4.67 -15.21
CA GLN A 150 -0.51 5.95 -14.66
C GLN A 150 -0.55 6.04 -13.13
N LEU A 151 -1.33 5.18 -12.46
CA LEU A 151 -1.42 5.12 -11.00
C LEU A 151 -0.41 4.08 -10.49
N TYR A 152 0.73 4.54 -9.99
CA TYR A 152 1.77 3.71 -9.39
C TYR A 152 1.45 3.45 -7.91
N PHE A 153 0.42 2.63 -7.67
CA PHE A 153 -0.01 2.19 -6.34
C PHE A 153 0.54 0.79 -6.06
N ASP A 154 -0.13 0.03 -5.21
CA ASP A 154 0.32 -1.26 -4.69
C ASP A 154 -0.13 -2.47 -5.54
N GLN A 155 -0.38 -2.29 -6.85
CA GLN A 155 -0.85 -3.38 -7.73
C GLN A 155 0.05 -4.61 -7.71
N GLU A 156 1.37 -4.43 -7.67
CA GLU A 156 2.33 -5.53 -7.62
C GLU A 156 2.18 -6.35 -6.34
N ARG A 157 2.13 -5.70 -5.18
CA ARG A 157 1.96 -6.41 -3.91
C ARG A 157 0.61 -7.12 -3.82
N VAL A 158 -0.45 -6.51 -4.34
CA VAL A 158 -1.78 -7.15 -4.38
C VAL A 158 -1.78 -8.37 -5.30
N MET A 159 -1.06 -8.33 -6.44
CA MET A 159 -0.84 -9.50 -7.30
C MET A 159 -0.07 -10.61 -6.56
N GLU A 160 1.04 -10.28 -5.90
CA GLU A 160 1.83 -11.23 -5.10
C GLU A 160 1.00 -11.87 -3.99
N THR A 161 0.12 -11.09 -3.37
CA THR A 161 -0.80 -11.56 -2.32
C THR A 161 -1.77 -12.61 -2.87
N LEU A 162 -2.32 -12.41 -4.08
CA LEU A 162 -3.14 -13.45 -4.72
C LEU A 162 -2.34 -14.69 -5.09
N VAL A 163 -1.10 -14.54 -5.57
CA VAL A 163 -0.23 -15.69 -5.87
C VAL A 163 0.04 -16.51 -4.60
N TYR A 164 0.35 -15.83 -3.49
CA TYR A 164 0.51 -16.46 -2.17
C TYR A 164 -0.75 -17.23 -1.77
N LEU A 165 -1.92 -16.56 -1.81
CA LEU A 165 -3.20 -17.16 -1.42
C LEU A 165 -3.61 -18.34 -2.31
N ASP A 166 -3.36 -18.25 -3.62
CA ASP A 166 -3.62 -19.35 -4.55
C ASP A 166 -2.76 -20.58 -4.23
N GLY A 167 -1.50 -20.39 -3.86
CA GLY A 167 -0.62 -21.47 -3.39
C GLY A 167 -1.12 -22.13 -2.11
N ILE A 168 -1.62 -21.35 -1.15
CA ILE A 168 -2.15 -21.87 0.12
C ILE A 168 -3.50 -22.58 -0.06
N ASN A 169 -4.38 -22.02 -0.88
CA ASN A 169 -5.76 -22.49 -1.01
C ASN A 169 -5.97 -23.49 -2.17
N GLY A 170 -4.96 -23.71 -3.02
CA GLY A 170 -5.10 -24.52 -4.22
C GLY A 170 -6.04 -23.90 -5.26
N THR A 171 -6.11 -22.56 -5.29
CA THR A 171 -6.95 -21.79 -6.22
C THR A 171 -6.12 -21.17 -7.35
N ASN A 172 -6.76 -20.40 -8.23
CA ASN A 172 -6.08 -19.74 -9.35
C ASN A 172 -6.72 -18.38 -9.69
N ASN A 173 -6.87 -17.53 -8.69
CA ASN A 173 -7.40 -16.17 -8.82
C ASN A 173 -6.45 -15.24 -9.57
N TYR A 174 -5.13 -15.35 -9.36
CA TYR A 174 -4.14 -14.49 -10.01
C TYR A 174 -4.21 -14.58 -11.54
N SER A 175 -4.49 -15.76 -12.10
CA SER A 175 -4.54 -15.98 -13.56
C SER A 175 -5.59 -15.11 -14.26
N LYS A 176 -6.67 -14.72 -13.56
CA LYS A 176 -7.71 -13.83 -14.11
C LYS A 176 -7.16 -12.43 -14.43
N HIS A 177 -6.09 -12.04 -13.75
CA HIS A 177 -5.48 -10.71 -13.82
C HIS A 177 -4.26 -10.65 -14.73
N LEU A 178 -3.70 -11.79 -15.15
CA LEU A 178 -2.40 -11.86 -15.81
C LEU A 178 -2.33 -11.02 -17.10
N THR A 179 -3.36 -11.09 -17.95
CA THR A 179 -3.40 -10.28 -19.18
C THR A 179 -3.44 -8.78 -18.89
N GLN A 180 -4.21 -8.35 -17.88
CA GLN A 180 -4.27 -6.94 -17.49
C GLN A 180 -2.97 -6.48 -16.83
N TRP A 181 -2.34 -7.35 -16.05
CA TRP A 181 -1.03 -7.12 -15.45
C TRP A 181 0.03 -6.89 -16.53
N GLU A 182 0.19 -7.82 -17.48
CA GLU A 182 1.15 -7.70 -18.58
C GLU A 182 0.93 -6.42 -19.40
N LYS A 183 -0.34 -6.12 -19.72
CA LYS A 183 -0.71 -4.88 -20.41
C LYS A 183 -0.32 -3.64 -19.61
N MET A 184 -0.60 -3.61 -18.30
CA MET A 184 -0.24 -2.48 -17.43
C MET A 184 1.27 -2.26 -17.42
N LEU A 185 2.06 -3.33 -17.32
CA LEU A 185 3.52 -3.25 -17.32
C LEU A 185 4.06 -2.69 -18.64
N GLN A 186 3.50 -3.13 -19.77
CA GLN A 186 3.83 -2.58 -21.08
C GLN A 186 3.47 -1.09 -21.19
N ASP A 187 2.26 -0.71 -20.78
CA ASP A 187 1.80 0.69 -20.82
C ASP A 187 2.68 1.59 -19.92
N ARG A 188 3.05 1.12 -18.72
CA ARG A 188 4.00 1.81 -17.81
C ARG A 188 5.38 1.98 -18.42
N HIS A 189 5.88 0.97 -19.15
CA HIS A 189 7.15 1.06 -19.85
C HIS A 189 7.12 2.16 -20.93
N GLU A 190 6.07 2.21 -21.74
CA GLU A 190 5.94 3.24 -22.77
C GLU A 190 5.79 4.66 -22.16
N ILE A 191 5.01 4.80 -21.08
CA ILE A 191 4.93 6.07 -20.32
C ILE A 191 6.32 6.51 -19.84
N SER A 192 7.08 5.58 -19.25
CA SER A 192 8.42 5.86 -18.73
C SER A 192 9.39 6.27 -19.85
N LYS A 193 9.31 5.60 -21.00
CA LYS A 193 10.12 5.94 -22.18
C LYS A 193 9.83 7.34 -22.69
N ILE A 194 8.56 7.73 -22.80
CA ILE A 194 8.17 9.09 -23.21
C ILE A 194 8.71 10.13 -22.23
N ARG A 195 8.55 9.89 -20.91
CA ARG A 195 9.06 10.79 -19.86
C ARG A 195 10.59 10.93 -19.93
N ASN A 196 11.31 9.83 -20.15
CA ASN A 196 12.76 9.85 -20.28
C ASN A 196 13.20 10.66 -21.51
N LEU A 197 12.52 10.53 -22.64
CA LEU A 197 12.80 11.34 -23.84
C LEU A 197 12.58 12.83 -23.58
N GLN A 198 11.48 13.21 -22.91
CA GLN A 198 11.20 14.60 -22.54
C GLN A 198 12.26 15.16 -21.59
N THR A 199 12.66 14.38 -20.59
CA THR A 199 13.71 14.76 -19.63
C THR A 199 15.06 14.93 -20.34
N ALA A 200 15.39 14.04 -21.28
CA ALA A 200 16.62 14.15 -22.05
C ALA A 200 16.67 15.42 -22.90
N GLU A 201 15.55 15.89 -23.46
CA GLU A 201 15.52 17.16 -24.19
C GLU A 201 15.75 18.36 -23.27
N ILE A 202 15.22 18.33 -22.03
CA ILE A 202 15.50 19.36 -21.02
C ILE A 202 17.00 19.36 -20.64
N ILE A 203 17.57 18.18 -20.35
CA ILE A 203 19.00 18.02 -20.04
C ILE A 203 19.85 18.52 -21.21
N LYS A 204 19.47 18.21 -22.46
CA LYS A 204 20.19 18.67 -23.64
C LYS A 204 20.22 20.20 -23.75
N GLN A 205 19.14 20.88 -23.38
CA GLN A 205 19.06 22.35 -23.37
C GLN A 205 19.87 22.98 -22.24
N GLN A 206 19.93 22.34 -21.07
CA GLN A 206 20.57 22.89 -19.87
C GLN A 206 22.06 22.52 -19.74
N GLU A 207 22.41 21.29 -20.11
CA GLU A 207 23.70 20.64 -19.83
C GLU A 207 24.39 20.09 -21.10
N GLY A 208 23.73 20.16 -22.25
CA GLY A 208 24.29 19.77 -23.55
C GLY A 208 24.02 18.32 -23.96
N LYS A 209 24.29 18.03 -25.23
CA LYS A 209 23.93 16.78 -25.91
C LYS A 209 24.54 15.53 -25.27
N VAL A 210 25.79 15.60 -24.82
CA VAL A 210 26.51 14.45 -24.23
C VAL A 210 25.81 13.96 -22.95
N LYS A 211 25.40 14.89 -22.07
CA LYS A 211 24.70 14.57 -20.81
C LYS A 211 23.33 13.92 -21.05
N ALA A 212 22.60 14.40 -22.06
CA ALA A 212 21.33 13.82 -22.45
C ALA A 212 21.47 12.39 -22.99
N GLU A 213 22.51 12.11 -23.79
CA GLU A 213 22.80 10.76 -24.31
C GLU A 213 23.23 9.80 -23.19
N GLU A 214 24.05 10.26 -22.23
CA GLU A 214 24.41 9.51 -21.02
C GLU A 214 23.16 9.11 -20.22
N PHE A 215 22.24 10.05 -20.00
CA PHE A 215 20.97 9.80 -19.30
C PHE A 215 20.09 8.76 -20.02
N LEU A 216 19.92 8.88 -21.34
CA LEU A 216 19.12 7.92 -22.12
C LEU A 216 19.75 6.52 -22.11
N LYS A 217 21.08 6.42 -22.18
CA LYS A 217 21.78 5.14 -22.10
C LYS A 217 21.60 4.47 -20.73
N ALA A 218 21.66 5.26 -19.65
CA ALA A 218 21.43 4.75 -18.29
C ALA A 218 20.00 4.22 -18.11
N THR A 219 19.00 4.94 -18.63
CA THR A 219 17.59 4.58 -18.48
C THR A 219 17.15 3.42 -19.37
N ASN A 220 17.70 3.28 -20.58
CA ASN A 220 17.40 2.15 -21.49
C ASN A 220 17.98 0.80 -21.02
N ASN A 221 19.02 0.83 -20.19
CA ASN A 221 19.62 -0.39 -19.64
C ASN A 221 18.85 -0.93 -18.41
N PHE A 222 17.89 -0.16 -17.88
CA PHE A 222 17.07 -0.58 -16.75
C PHE A 222 15.97 -1.54 -17.23
N LYS A 223 16.21 -2.84 -17.08
CA LYS A 223 15.18 -3.86 -17.30
C LYS A 223 14.34 -3.98 -16.04
N PHE A 224 13.07 -3.57 -16.12
CA PHE A 224 12.12 -3.94 -15.08
C PHE A 224 11.91 -5.45 -15.12
N LYS A 225 12.30 -6.13 -14.04
CA LYS A 225 12.01 -7.55 -13.84
C LYS A 225 10.85 -7.62 -12.85
N TYR A 226 9.63 -7.59 -13.39
CA TYR A 226 8.41 -7.78 -12.61
C TYR A 226 8.22 -9.27 -12.35
N ASN A 227 9.05 -9.83 -11.48
CA ASN A 227 8.87 -11.18 -10.97
C ASN A 227 8.03 -11.06 -9.71
N LEU A 228 6.78 -11.53 -9.77
CA LEU A 228 5.94 -11.64 -8.58
C LEU A 228 6.65 -12.56 -7.57
N ASP A 229 6.90 -12.03 -6.38
CA ASP A 229 7.58 -12.72 -5.29
C ASP A 229 6.72 -12.77 -4.03
N THR A 230 6.60 -13.95 -3.44
CA THR A 230 5.78 -14.20 -2.25
C THR A 230 6.61 -14.34 -0.97
N GLU A 231 7.94 -14.21 -1.03
CA GLU A 231 8.83 -14.39 0.12
C GLU A 231 8.47 -13.43 1.26
N TRP A 232 8.42 -12.12 0.98
CA TRP A 232 8.06 -11.12 1.99
C TRP A 232 6.69 -11.37 2.63
N ILE A 233 5.69 -11.74 1.84
CA ILE A 233 4.34 -12.05 2.35
C ILE A 233 4.40 -13.28 3.26
N THR A 234 5.14 -14.31 2.85
CA THR A 234 5.28 -15.55 3.62
C THR A 234 5.90 -15.29 4.99
N GLU A 235 7.01 -14.54 5.04
CA GLU A 235 7.67 -14.20 6.30
C GLU A 235 6.79 -13.31 7.20
N GLN A 236 6.11 -12.32 6.62
CA GLN A 236 5.23 -11.44 7.36
C GLN A 236 4.00 -12.15 7.94
N ILE A 237 3.42 -13.10 7.20
CA ILE A 237 2.32 -13.93 7.69
C ILE A 237 2.78 -14.80 8.86
N HIS A 238 4.00 -15.33 8.81
CA HIS A 238 4.57 -16.08 9.93
C HIS A 238 4.69 -15.19 11.18
N LEU A 239 5.29 -14.01 11.06
CA LEU A 239 5.44 -13.07 12.17
C LEU A 239 4.08 -12.61 12.73
N LEU A 240 3.09 -12.30 11.88
CA LEU A 240 1.75 -11.92 12.32
C LEU A 240 1.07 -13.02 13.14
N LYS A 241 1.27 -14.29 12.77
CA LYS A 241 0.77 -15.44 13.54
C LYS A 241 1.45 -15.53 14.90
N GLU A 242 2.78 -15.36 14.96
CA GLU A 242 3.53 -15.35 16.23
C GLU A 242 3.08 -14.21 17.15
N LEU A 243 2.95 -12.99 16.62
CA LEU A 243 2.48 -11.82 17.38
C LEU A 243 1.05 -12.03 17.90
N ARG A 244 0.19 -12.71 17.13
CA ARG A 244 -1.17 -13.05 17.57
C ARG A 244 -1.19 -14.11 18.67
N GLU A 245 -0.26 -15.05 18.68
CA GLU A 245 -0.21 -16.13 19.68
C GLU A 245 0.41 -15.71 21.02
N PHE A 246 1.29 -14.70 21.02
CA PHE A 246 1.97 -14.20 22.23
C PHE A 246 1.04 -13.57 23.27
#